data_AF-A0A522ZM22-F1
#
_entry.id   AF-A0A522ZM22-F1
#
_cell.length_a   1.000
_cell.length_b   1.000
_cell.length_c   1.000
_cell.angle_alpha   90.00
_cell.angle_beta   90.00
_cell.angle_gamma   90.00
#
_symmetry.space_group_name_H-M   'P 1'
#
loop_
_entity.id
_entity.type
_entity.pdbx_description
1 polymer ?
#
loop_
_entity_poly.entity_id
_entity_poly.type
_entity_poly.pdbx_seq_one_letter_code
_entity_poly.pdbx_strand_id
1 'polypeptide(L)'
;MAFVVISLGIVALVGTGLLLRELVATRRQLQALHARLARAPGIVTTSSAPIIGIEILNPFELAAAENRLARPMVVVAPGLIRRIVYKRTVQTILQQLQTRGVKASVRIYNGGTSDDLG
;
A
#
# COMPACT_ATOMS: atom_id res chain seq x y z
N MET A 1 32.41 38.72 18.11
CA MET A 1 31.68 37.53 18.61
C MET A 1 30.17 37.63 18.36
N ALA A 2 29.46 38.68 18.79
CA ALA A 2 28.00 38.80 18.61
C ALA A 2 27.50 38.69 17.15
N PHE A 3 28.17 39.34 16.19
CA PHE A 3 27.80 39.27 14.76
C PHE A 3 27.85 37.86 14.17
N VAL A 4 28.82 37.04 14.58
CA VAL A 4 28.95 35.65 14.12
C VAL A 4 27.80 34.81 14.64
N VAL A 5 27.44 34.96 15.92
CA VAL A 5 26.32 34.25 16.54
C VAL A 5 24.98 34.62 15.88
N ILE A 6 24.78 35.92 15.59
CA ILE A 6 23.57 36.39 14.90
C ILE A 6 23.49 35.82 13.48
N SER A 7 24.59 35.86 12.72
CA SER A 7 24.62 35.30 11.37
C SER A 7 24.37 33.78 11.35
N LEU A 8 24.91 33.04 12.33
CA LEU A 8 24.71 31.60 12.47
C LEU A 8 23.24 31.27 12.78
N GLY A 9 22.60 32.07 13.64
CA GLY A 9 21.19 31.93 13.97
C GLY A 9 20.28 32.15 12.76
N ILE A 10 20.59 33.15 11.92
CA ILE A 10 19.82 33.43 10.69
C ILE A 10 19.94 32.28 9.69
N VAL A 11 21.15 31.75 9.47
CA VAL A 11 21.36 30.62 8.55
C VAL A 11 20.60 29.37 9.02
N ALA A 12 20.64 29.06 10.31
CA ALA A 12 19.89 27.95 10.89
C ALA A 12 18.37 28.13 10.74
N LEU A 13 17.87 29.35 10.96
CA LEU A 13 16.45 29.67 10.84
C LEU A 13 15.95 29.56 9.39
N VAL A 14 16.74 30.03 8.43
CA VAL A 14 16.42 29.93 7.00
C VAL A 14 16.45 28.48 6.53
N GLY A 15 17.47 27.71 6.92
CA GLY A 15 17.56 26.28 6.58
C GLY A 15 16.39 25.47 7.15
N THR A 16 16.01 25.73 8.40
CA THR A 16 14.85 25.08 9.05
C THR A 16 13.54 25.46 8.34
N GLY A 17 13.37 26.72 7.95
CA GLY A 17 12.19 27.17 7.20
C GLY A 17 12.05 26.50 5.83
N LEU A 18 13.17 26.29 5.12
CA LEU A 18 13.18 25.57 3.84
C LEU A 18 12.82 24.09 4.02
N LEU A 19 13.39 23.42 5.02
CA LEU A 19 13.07 22.02 5.36
C LEU A 19 11.59 21.85 5.74
N LEU A 20 11.04 22.77 6.54
CA LEU A 20 9.63 22.78 6.91
C LEU A 20 8.72 22.97 5.69
N ARG A 21 9.12 23.81 4.73
CA ARG A 21 8.41 24.00 3.46
C ARG A 21 8.34 22.72 2.64
N GLU A 22 9.48 22.05 2.48
CA GLU A 22 9.59 20.77 1.78
C GLU A 22 8.65 19.74 2.40
N LEU A 23 8.71 19.57 3.72
CA LEU A 23 7.88 18.63 4.48
C LEU A 23 6.38 18.91 4.34
N VAL A 24 5.98 20.17 4.39
CA VAL A 24 4.57 20.57 4.21
C VAL A 24 4.10 20.29 2.79
N ALA A 25 4.94 20.54 1.78
CA ALA A 25 4.62 20.25 0.39
C ALA A 25 4.40 18.74 0.17
N THR A 26 5.29 17.89 0.70
CA THR A 26 5.14 16.43 0.61
C THR A 26 3.90 15.94 1.36
N ARG A 27 3.63 16.46 2.56
CA ARG A 27 2.42 16.11 3.33
C ARG A 27 1.14 16.48 2.57
N ARG A 28 1.11 17.63 1.91
CA ARG A 28 -0.04 18.06 1.10
C ARG A 28 -0.30 17.13 -0.07
N GLN A 29 0.75 16.66 -0.76
CA GLN A 29 0.62 15.71 -1.86
C GLN A 29 0.02 14.37 -1.37
N LEU A 30 0.48 13.88 -0.21
CA LEU A 30 -0.08 12.67 0.40
C LEU A 30 -1.55 12.83 0.82
N GLN A 31 -1.92 13.98 1.37
CA GLN A 31 -3.31 14.27 1.73
C GLN A 31 -4.21 14.37 0.48
N ALA A 32 -3.73 15.01 -0.58
CA ALA A 32 -4.45 15.09 -1.85
C ALA A 32 -4.65 13.70 -2.47
N LEU A 33 -3.64 12.82 -2.37
CA LEU A 33 -3.74 11.44 -2.85
C LEU A 33 -4.74 10.63 -2.02
N HIS A 34 -4.71 10.74 -0.69
CA HIS A 34 -5.70 10.10 0.19
C HIS A 34 -7.12 10.60 -0.08
N ALA A 35 -7.32 11.90 -0.28
CA ALA A 35 -8.64 12.46 -0.62
C ALA A 35 -9.15 11.94 -1.97
N ARG A 36 -8.26 11.75 -2.95
CA ARG A 36 -8.60 11.13 -4.24
C ARG A 36 -8.96 9.67 -4.09
N LEU A 37 -8.24 8.91 -3.26
CA LEU A 37 -8.54 7.51 -2.96
C LEU A 37 -9.87 7.35 -2.21
N ALA A 38 -10.15 8.21 -1.23
CA ALA A 38 -11.39 8.19 -0.45
C ALA A 38 -12.62 8.56 -1.30
N ARG A 39 -12.44 9.40 -2.33
CA ARG A 39 -13.49 9.80 -3.26
C ARG A 39 -13.59 8.88 -4.48
N ALA A 40 -12.63 7.98 -4.68
CA ALA A 40 -12.76 6.95 -5.69
C ALA A 40 -13.94 6.06 -5.30
N PRO A 41 -14.92 5.82 -6.20
CA PRO A 41 -16.03 4.95 -5.89
C PRO A 41 -15.47 3.58 -5.48
N GLY A 42 -15.75 3.16 -4.25
CA GLY A 42 -15.56 1.78 -3.86
C GLY A 42 -16.31 0.93 -4.88
N ILE A 43 -15.63 -0.01 -5.51
CA ILE A 43 -16.27 -0.92 -6.47
C ILE A 43 -17.16 -1.85 -5.65
N VAL A 44 -18.36 -1.38 -5.30
CA VAL A 44 -19.44 -2.23 -4.81
C VAL A 44 -19.99 -2.88 -6.07
N THR A 45 -19.45 -4.05 -6.42
CA THR A 45 -20.06 -4.85 -7.47
C THR A 45 -21.38 -5.36 -6.93
N THR A 46 -22.51 -4.81 -7.39
CA THR A 46 -23.81 -5.47 -7.30
C THR A 46 -23.79 -6.68 -8.23
N SER A 47 -23.00 -7.67 -7.85
CA SER A 47 -23.09 -9.02 -8.41
C SER A 47 -24.11 -9.74 -7.56
N SER A 48 -25.24 -10.16 -8.14
CA SER A 48 -26.18 -11.06 -7.47
C SER A 48 -25.58 -12.44 -7.18
N ALA A 49 -24.38 -12.73 -7.69
CA ALA A 49 -23.65 -13.94 -7.39
C ALA A 49 -22.79 -13.78 -6.12
N PRO A 50 -22.72 -14.80 -5.24
CA PRO A 50 -21.94 -14.78 -4.02
C PRO A 50 -20.45 -14.53 -4.32
N ILE A 51 -19.81 -13.68 -3.52
CA ILE A 51 -18.40 -13.30 -3.65
C ILE A 51 -17.59 -13.95 -2.54
N ILE A 52 -16.47 -14.59 -2.90
CA ILE A 52 -15.49 -15.11 -1.94
C ILE A 52 -14.39 -14.08 -1.78
N GLY A 53 -14.29 -13.47 -0.59
CA GLY A 53 -13.19 -12.60 -0.19
C GLY A 53 -12.07 -13.41 0.46
N ILE A 54 -10.82 -13.15 0.07
CA ILE A 54 -9.64 -13.79 0.69
C ILE A 54 -8.71 -12.68 1.15
N GLU A 55 -8.51 -12.59 2.46
CA GLU A 55 -7.56 -11.69 3.07
C GLU A 55 -6.26 -12.44 3.41
N ILE A 56 -5.12 -11.84 3.04
CA ILE A 56 -3.81 -12.37 3.38
C ILE A 56 -3.31 -11.62 4.60
N LEU A 57 -3.36 -12.28 5.77
CA LEU A 57 -3.01 -11.69 7.05
C LEU A 57 -1.48 -11.53 7.22
N ASN A 58 -0.69 -12.34 6.51
CA ASN A 58 0.77 -12.42 6.66
C ASN A 58 1.51 -12.39 5.31
N PRO A 59 1.38 -11.32 4.50
CA PRO A 59 1.93 -11.29 3.14
C PRO A 59 3.46 -11.44 3.10
N PHE A 60 4.18 -10.97 4.13
CA PHE A 60 5.64 -11.06 4.18
C PHE A 60 6.14 -12.48 4.45
N GLU A 61 5.47 -13.20 5.35
CA GLU A 61 5.80 -14.59 5.66
C GLU A 61 5.53 -15.48 4.46
N LEU A 62 4.40 -15.25 3.78
CA LEU A 62 4.05 -15.95 2.55
C LEU A 62 5.10 -15.73 1.44
N ALA A 63 5.57 -14.49 1.26
CA ALA A 63 6.64 -14.19 0.31
C ALA A 63 7.96 -14.88 0.66
N ALA A 64 8.33 -14.90 1.94
CA ALA A 64 9.57 -15.51 2.41
C ALA A 64 9.56 -17.04 2.26
N ALA A 65 8.38 -17.66 2.41
CA ALA A 65 8.19 -19.09 2.17
C ALA A 65 8.31 -19.47 0.69
N GLU A 66 7.77 -18.65 -0.21
CA GLU A 66 7.85 -18.90 -1.66
C GLU A 66 9.21 -18.56 -2.28
N ASN A 67 9.92 -17.55 -1.76
CA ASN A 67 11.22 -17.15 -2.31
C ASN A 67 12.19 -16.67 -1.22
N ARG A 68 13.25 -17.46 -0.96
CA ARG A 68 14.30 -17.12 0.02
C ARG A 68 15.02 -15.79 -0.28
N LEU A 69 15.06 -15.37 -1.55
CA LEU A 69 15.63 -14.09 -1.98
C LEU A 69 14.73 -12.87 -1.69
N ALA A 70 13.47 -13.08 -1.30
CA ALA A 70 12.56 -12.00 -0.93
C ALA A 70 12.87 -11.41 0.45
N ARG A 71 13.57 -12.14 1.32
CA ARG A 71 13.90 -11.72 2.71
C ARG A 71 14.62 -10.36 2.79
N PRO A 72 15.67 -10.06 1.99
CA PRO A 72 16.30 -8.73 2.00
C PRO A 72 15.42 -7.62 1.40
N MET A 73 14.47 -7.95 0.51
CA MET A 73 13.57 -6.97 -0.10
C MET A 73 12.43 -6.51 0.82
N VAL A 74 12.14 -7.26 1.90
CA VAL A 74 11.11 -6.92 2.90
C VAL A 74 11.40 -5.58 3.57
N VAL A 75 12.68 -5.30 3.83
CA VAL A 75 13.12 -4.09 4.52
C VAL A 75 13.10 -2.87 3.59
N VAL A 76 13.34 -3.06 2.30
CA VAL A 76 13.55 -1.96 1.35
C VAL A 76 12.24 -1.46 0.73
N ALA A 77 11.29 -2.35 0.42
CA ALA A 77 10.08 -1.98 -0.31
C ALA A 77 8.85 -2.80 0.11
N PRO A 78 8.24 -2.51 1.28
CA PRO A 78 7.12 -3.28 1.81
C PRO A 78 5.86 -3.23 0.91
N GLY A 79 5.63 -2.14 0.18
CA GLY A 79 4.52 -2.04 -0.78
C GLY A 79 4.68 -2.95 -1.99
N LEU A 80 5.92 -3.16 -2.44
CA LEU A 80 6.22 -4.01 -3.60
C LEU A 80 5.96 -5.48 -3.28
N ILE A 81 6.39 -5.96 -2.10
CA ILE A 81 6.14 -7.33 -1.67
C ILE A 81 4.66 -7.63 -1.62
N ARG A 82 3.85 -6.76 -0.99
CA ARG A 82 2.40 -6.91 -0.98
C ARG A 82 1.85 -7.12 -2.39
N ARG A 83 2.21 -6.25 -3.33
CA ARG A 83 1.74 -6.34 -4.72
C ARG A 83 2.14 -7.65 -5.40
N ILE A 84 3.37 -8.12 -5.19
CA ILE A 84 3.84 -9.39 -5.76
C ILE A 84 3.05 -10.56 -5.19
N VAL A 85 2.89 -10.61 -3.87
CA VAL A 85 2.18 -11.67 -3.16
C VAL A 85 0.74 -11.76 -3.65
N TYR A 86 -0.02 -10.66 -3.59
CA TYR A 86 -1.42 -10.68 -4.05
C TYR A 86 -1.54 -11.08 -5.52
N LYS A 87 -0.66 -10.56 -6.40
CA LYS A 87 -0.67 -10.94 -7.82
C LYS A 87 -0.40 -12.44 -8.00
N ARG A 88 0.55 -12.98 -7.24
CA ARG A 88 0.91 -14.40 -7.30
C ARG A 88 -0.22 -15.28 -6.76
N THR A 89 -0.80 -14.94 -5.61
CA THR A 89 -1.94 -15.64 -5.03
C THR A 89 -3.12 -15.71 -6.00
N VAL A 90 -3.45 -14.60 -6.67
CA VAL A 90 -4.50 -14.58 -7.71
C VAL A 90 -4.20 -15.56 -8.84
N GLN A 91 -2.96 -15.61 -9.32
CA GLN A 91 -2.57 -16.56 -10.37
C GLN A 91 -2.71 -18.01 -9.89
N THR A 92 -2.23 -18.31 -8.69
CA THR A 92 -2.31 -19.66 -8.10
C THR A 92 -3.75 -20.10 -7.94
N ILE A 93 -4.63 -19.24 -7.41
CA ILE A 93 -6.05 -19.55 -7.24
C ILE A 93 -6.72 -19.75 -8.60
N LEU A 94 -6.48 -18.87 -9.56
CA LEU A 94 -7.05 -18.99 -10.90
C LEU A 94 -6.64 -20.32 -11.55
N GLN A 95 -5.36 -20.68 -11.45
CA GLN A 95 -4.86 -21.94 -11.98
C GLN A 95 -5.52 -23.15 -11.31
N GLN A 96 -5.63 -23.15 -9.98
CA GLN A 96 -6.29 -24.23 -9.24
C GLN A 96 -7.78 -24.37 -9.60
N LEU A 97 -8.49 -23.25 -9.79
CA LEU A 97 -9.89 -23.24 -10.21
C LEU A 97 -10.04 -23.80 -11.64
N GLN A 98 -9.16 -23.40 -12.55
CA GLN A 98 -9.15 -23.90 -13.92
C GLN A 98 -8.87 -25.41 -13.98
N THR A 99 -7.93 -25.91 -13.18
CA THR A 99 -7.66 -27.36 -13.08
C THR A 99 -8.89 -28.15 -12.62
N ARG A 100 -9.77 -27.54 -11.83
CA ARG A 100 -11.04 -28.13 -11.38
C ARG A 100 -12.20 -27.91 -12.36
N GLY A 101 -11.94 -27.36 -13.54
CA GLY A 101 -12.96 -27.05 -14.55
C GLY A 101 -13.83 -25.83 -14.23
N VAL A 102 -13.48 -25.05 -13.20
CA VAL A 102 -14.26 -23.89 -12.76
C VAL A 102 -13.90 -22.66 -13.61
N LYS A 103 -14.90 -22.06 -14.27
CA LYS A 103 -14.77 -20.75 -14.93
C LYS A 103 -14.94 -19.63 -13.90
N ALA A 104 -13.84 -19.03 -13.46
CA ALA A 104 -13.83 -17.98 -12.45
C ALA A 104 -13.08 -16.72 -12.92
N SER A 105 -13.55 -15.56 -12.44
CA SER A 105 -12.83 -14.28 -12.53
C SER A 105 -12.33 -13.92 -11.14
N VAL A 106 -11.02 -13.80 -10.97
CA VAL A 106 -10.39 -13.43 -9.70
C VAL A 106 -9.91 -11.99 -9.80
N ARG A 107 -10.31 -11.13 -8.86
CA ARG A 107 -9.94 -9.71 -8.81
C ARG A 107 -9.39 -9.36 -7.44
N ILE A 108 -8.51 -8.37 -7.39
CA ILE A 108 -7.96 -7.83 -6.15
C ILE A 108 -8.82 -6.65 -5.74
N TYR A 109 -9.37 -6.71 -4.53
CA TYR A 109 -10.07 -5.61 -3.88
C TYR A 109 -9.18 -5.04 -2.78
N ASN A 110 -9.19 -3.72 -2.59
CA ASN A 110 -8.58 -3.10 -1.42
C ASN A 110 -9.59 -3.25 -0.27
N GLY A 111 -9.23 -3.95 0.80
CA GLY A 111 -10.09 -4.14 1.95
C GLY A 111 -10.44 -2.80 2.59
N GLY A 112 -11.70 -2.40 2.50
CA GLY A 112 -12.32 -1.53 3.49
C GLY A 112 -12.91 -2.44 4.56
N THR A 113 -12.71 -2.07 5.82
CA THR A 113 -13.16 -2.78 7.03
C THR A 113 -14.52 -3.43 6.80
N SER A 114 -14.53 -4.75 6.67
CA SER A 114 -15.73 -5.58 6.64
C SER A 114 -16.13 -5.87 8.09
N ASP A 115 -16.54 -4.81 8.79
CA ASP A 115 -17.56 -4.95 9.83
C ASP A 115 -18.90 -5.01 9.08
N ASP A 116 -19.81 -5.88 9.52
CA ASP A 116 -21.16 -6.10 8.96
C ASP A 116 -21.27 -7.10 7.80
N LEU A 117 -21.12 -8.39 8.13
CA LEU A 117 -21.97 -9.45 7.58
C LEU A 117 -22.49 -10.30 8.74
N GLY A 118 -23.59 -9.83 9.33
CA GLY A 118 -24.52 -10.60 10.16
C GLY A 118 -25.82 -10.82 9.40
#